data_AF-A0A2K4KKL6-F1
#
_entry.id   AF-A0A2K4KKL6-F1
#
_cell.length_a   1.000
_cell.length_b   1.000
_cell.length_c   1.000
_cell.angle_alpha   90.00
_cell.angle_beta   90.00
_cell.angle_gamma   90.00
#
_symmetry.space_group_name_H-M   'P 1'
#
loop_
_entity.id
_entity.type
_entity.pdbx_description
1 polymer ?
#
loop_
_entity_poly.entity_id
_entity_poly.type
_entity_poly.pdbx_seq_one_letter_code
_entity_poly.pdbx_strand_id
1 'polypeptide(L)'
;MSKQPPPLSWRITPEQVLEALRFYGGKELQAEQTKLSSTATQLEKLNTGKLAQFLDQDERETIQRAAKLVRELNIRVEHAKEIKVREEKRLEREREAYYAAATRAVNGRFPGIPTDAVDLPERLLVIIELHLGLFECNFLDGYYAGDLTARFVRNFDRWQNGRDSLLYLVNTSLSEIKRDLEDRLHYVRSRTPDPALALQEMLEAARAKRDQVRAKNLALFDRIEHLLAIEKADNVERLPMRNKPGGRGA
;
A
#
# COMPACT_ATOMS: atom_id res chain seq x y z
N MET A 1 12.61 16.16 -59.37
CA MET A 1 11.44 16.03 -58.46
C MET A 1 11.89 15.33 -57.20
N SER A 2 12.14 16.08 -56.12
CA SER A 2 12.50 15.51 -54.82
C SER A 2 11.24 14.88 -54.21
N LYS A 3 11.22 13.55 -54.03
CA LYS A 3 10.10 12.85 -53.38
C LYS A 3 10.02 13.38 -51.94
N GLN A 4 8.87 13.96 -51.59
CA GLN A 4 8.60 14.40 -50.23
C GLN A 4 8.81 13.20 -49.28
N PRO A 5 9.64 13.33 -48.23
CA PRO A 5 9.85 12.23 -47.31
C PRO A 5 8.50 11.82 -46.69
N PRO A 6 8.29 10.51 -46.43
CA PRO A 6 7.03 10.04 -45.85
C PRO A 6 6.73 10.76 -44.53
N PRO A 7 5.44 10.92 -44.18
CA PRO A 7 5.03 11.57 -42.93
C PRO A 7 5.81 11.02 -41.74
N LEU A 8 6.24 11.90 -40.84
CA LEU A 8 6.99 11.54 -39.63
C LEU A 8 6.17 10.57 -38.78
N SER A 9 4.85 10.70 -38.82
CA SER A 9 3.91 9.77 -38.20
C SER A 9 4.19 8.32 -38.62
N TRP A 10 4.57 8.02 -39.86
CA TRP A 10 4.85 6.64 -40.29
C TRP A 10 6.23 6.12 -39.87
N ARG A 11 7.13 7.02 -39.45
CA ARG A 11 8.52 6.67 -39.07
C ARG A 11 8.71 6.55 -37.57
N ILE A 12 7.94 7.30 -36.79
CA ILE A 12 7.99 7.28 -35.32
C ILE A 12 6.71 6.63 -34.82
N THR A 13 6.86 5.51 -34.10
CA THR A 13 5.72 4.83 -33.47
C THR A 13 5.53 5.29 -32.02
N PRO A 14 4.31 5.17 -31.46
CA PRO A 14 4.07 5.45 -30.04
C PRO A 14 4.97 4.62 -29.11
N GLU A 15 5.32 3.40 -29.49
CA GLU A 15 6.19 2.50 -28.72
C GLU A 15 7.63 3.03 -28.66
N GLN A 16 8.14 3.61 -29.75
CA GLN A 16 9.45 4.27 -29.75
C GLN A 16 9.47 5.50 -28.84
N VAL A 17 8.36 6.27 -28.81
CA VAL A 17 8.21 7.39 -27.88
C VAL A 17 8.18 6.89 -26.43
N LEU A 18 7.44 5.81 -26.16
CA LEU A 18 7.38 5.19 -24.84
C LEU A 18 8.74 4.66 -24.38
N GLU A 19 9.53 4.06 -25.28
CA GLU A 19 10.88 3.60 -24.93
C GLU A 19 11.82 4.78 -24.64
N ALA A 20 11.79 5.82 -25.49
CA ALA A 20 12.58 7.02 -25.28
C ALA A 20 12.22 7.74 -23.97
N LEU A 21 10.95 7.66 -23.56
CA LEU A 21 10.39 8.31 -22.37
C LEU A 21 9.98 7.28 -21.30
N ARG A 22 10.69 6.15 -21.19
CA ARG A 22 10.27 5.02 -20.32
C ARG A 22 10.05 5.38 -18.85
N PHE A 23 10.79 6.38 -18.35
CA PHE A 23 10.69 6.87 -16.97
C PHE A 23 9.60 7.94 -16.77
N TYR A 24 8.95 8.40 -17.84
CA TYR A 24 7.88 9.38 -17.77
C TYR A 24 6.56 8.67 -17.44
N GLY A 25 5.80 9.24 -16.53
CA GLY A 25 4.40 8.90 -16.30
C GLY A 25 3.44 9.70 -17.18
N GLY A 26 2.15 9.46 -17.00
CA GLY A 26 1.11 10.17 -17.78
C GLY A 26 1.19 11.71 -17.67
N LYS A 27 1.60 12.24 -16.52
CA LYS A 27 1.74 13.70 -16.29
C LYS A 27 2.93 14.30 -17.04
N GLU A 28 4.10 13.67 -17.03
CA GLU A 28 5.24 14.18 -17.79
C GLU A 28 5.00 14.09 -19.30
N LEU A 29 4.34 13.03 -19.78
CA LEU A 29 3.93 12.92 -21.19
C LEU A 29 2.93 14.02 -21.59
N GLN A 30 2.02 14.41 -20.70
CA GLN A 30 1.13 15.55 -20.92
C GLN A 30 1.89 16.88 -21.02
N ALA A 31 2.95 17.05 -20.24
CA ALA A 31 3.80 18.24 -20.31
C ALA A 31 4.54 18.31 -21.66
N GLU A 32 5.09 17.19 -22.14
CA GLU A 32 5.73 17.12 -23.47
C GLU A 32 4.75 17.39 -24.60
N GLN A 33 3.53 16.82 -24.54
CA GLN A 33 2.47 17.11 -25.52
C GLN A 33 2.15 18.63 -25.57
N THR A 34 2.06 19.26 -24.40
CA THR A 34 1.77 20.70 -24.30
C THR A 34 2.88 21.55 -24.92
N LYS A 35 4.15 21.19 -24.68
CA LYS A 35 5.31 21.87 -25.29
C LYS A 35 5.26 21.77 -26.81
N LEU A 36 5.11 20.56 -27.35
CA LEU A 36 5.06 20.34 -28.81
C LEU A 36 3.88 21.07 -29.47
N SER A 37 2.71 21.04 -28.85
CA SER A 37 1.53 21.77 -29.32
C SER A 37 1.77 23.28 -29.34
N SER A 38 2.39 23.82 -28.29
CA SER A 38 2.73 25.25 -28.20
C SER A 38 3.77 25.64 -29.26
N THR A 39 4.81 24.82 -29.46
CA THR A 39 5.83 25.05 -30.49
C THR A 39 5.23 25.03 -31.89
N ALA A 40 4.37 24.07 -32.22
CA ALA A 40 3.67 24.04 -33.51
C ALA A 40 2.85 25.32 -33.74
N THR A 41 2.12 25.75 -32.70
CA THR A 41 1.33 26.99 -32.74
C THR A 41 2.20 28.23 -32.93
N GLN A 42 3.36 28.29 -32.27
CA GLN A 42 4.30 29.40 -32.42
C GLN A 42 4.89 29.46 -33.83
N LEU A 43 5.25 28.31 -34.42
CA LEU A 43 5.73 28.24 -35.80
C LEU A 43 4.66 28.74 -36.79
N GLU A 44 3.40 28.37 -36.60
CA GLU A 44 2.31 28.85 -37.46
C GLU A 44 2.04 30.35 -37.33
N LYS A 45 2.21 30.90 -36.13
CA LYS A 45 2.11 32.35 -35.88
C LYS A 45 3.19 33.14 -36.62
N LEU A 46 4.38 32.58 -36.82
CA LEU A 46 5.43 33.22 -37.64
C LEU A 46 4.99 33.38 -39.09
N ASN A 47 4.14 32.48 -39.60
CA ASN A 47 3.64 32.50 -40.97
C ASN A 47 2.41 33.41 -41.19
N THR A 48 1.79 33.89 -40.11
CA THR A 48 0.53 34.66 -40.16
C THR A 48 0.63 36.04 -39.51
N GLY A 49 1.70 36.32 -38.75
CA GLY A 49 1.90 37.58 -38.05
C GLY A 49 2.53 38.69 -38.89
N LYS A 50 2.70 39.88 -38.28
CA LYS A 50 3.31 41.06 -38.93
C LYS A 50 4.72 40.81 -39.47
N LEU A 51 5.47 39.88 -38.87
CA LEU A 51 6.81 39.54 -39.31
C LEU A 51 6.82 38.66 -40.57
N ALA A 52 5.70 38.00 -40.91
CA ALA A 52 5.61 37.13 -42.08
C ALA A 52 5.90 37.89 -43.39
N GLN A 53 5.64 39.21 -43.43
CA GLN A 53 5.93 40.07 -44.59
C GLN A 53 7.42 40.13 -44.96
N PHE A 54 8.32 39.83 -44.02
CA PHE A 54 9.76 39.81 -44.25
C PHE A 54 10.28 38.45 -44.72
N LEU A 55 9.42 37.43 -44.72
CA LEU A 55 9.78 36.09 -45.15
C LEU A 55 9.45 35.91 -46.63
N ASP A 56 10.37 35.31 -47.37
CA ASP A 56 10.12 34.85 -48.73
C ASP A 56 9.23 33.59 -48.73
N GLN A 57 8.85 33.15 -49.93
CA GLN A 57 7.96 31.99 -50.10
C GLN A 57 8.60 30.70 -49.59
N ASP A 58 9.90 30.49 -49.83
CA ASP A 58 10.61 29.26 -49.45
C ASP A 58 10.79 29.16 -47.93
N GLU A 59 11.03 30.30 -47.26
CA GLU A 59 11.09 30.43 -45.79
C GLU A 59 9.74 30.12 -45.15
N ARG A 60 8.65 30.67 -45.70
CA ARG A 60 7.28 30.41 -45.23
C ARG A 60 6.89 28.94 -45.37
N GLU A 61 7.25 28.31 -46.49
CA GLU A 61 7.03 26.88 -46.72
C GLU A 61 7.87 26.02 -45.77
N THR A 62 9.08 26.46 -45.43
CA THR A 62 9.96 25.78 -44.48
C THR A 62 9.39 25.82 -43.07
N ILE A 63 8.91 26.97 -42.61
CA ILE A 63 8.23 27.13 -41.31
C ILE A 63 6.97 26.27 -41.26
N GLN A 64 6.16 26.26 -42.32
CA GLN A 64 4.95 25.45 -42.39
C GLN A 64 5.26 23.94 -42.32
N ARG A 65 6.30 23.49 -43.02
CA ARG A 65 6.77 22.09 -42.95
C ARG A 65 7.26 21.72 -41.56
N ALA A 66 8.00 22.61 -40.89
CA ALA A 66 8.45 22.42 -39.51
C ALA A 66 7.26 22.31 -38.54
N ALA A 67 6.28 23.21 -38.65
CA ALA A 67 5.06 23.16 -37.82
C ALA A 67 4.31 21.83 -38.00
N LYS A 68 4.14 21.38 -39.25
CA LYS A 68 3.50 20.10 -39.57
C LYS A 68 4.26 18.92 -38.94
N LEU A 69 5.60 18.92 -39.03
CA LEU A 69 6.43 17.88 -38.45
C LEU A 69 6.30 17.81 -36.92
N VAL A 70 6.27 18.96 -36.25
CA VAL A 70 6.02 19.03 -34.80
C VAL A 70 4.62 18.52 -34.44
N ARG A 71 3.58 18.84 -35.23
CA ARG A 71 2.23 18.30 -35.03
C ARG A 71 2.18 16.78 -35.20
N GLU A 72 2.84 16.25 -36.21
CA GLU A 72 2.89 14.80 -36.44
C GLU A 72 3.59 14.06 -35.30
N LEU A 73 4.67 14.63 -34.74
CA LEU A 73 5.31 14.12 -33.53
C LEU A 73 4.38 14.22 -32.31
N ASN A 74 3.67 15.33 -32.16
CA ASN A 74 2.73 15.54 -31.06
C ASN A 74 1.63 14.48 -31.00
N ILE A 75 1.09 14.07 -32.16
CA ILE A 75 0.10 12.97 -32.25
C ILE A 75 0.69 11.66 -31.71
N ARG A 76 1.98 11.39 -31.95
CA ARG A 76 2.64 10.18 -31.43
C ARG A 76 2.83 10.25 -29.91
N VAL A 77 3.20 11.42 -29.38
CA VAL A 77 3.27 11.64 -27.93
C VAL A 77 1.90 11.51 -27.27
N GLU A 78 0.84 11.99 -27.92
CA GLU A 78 -0.54 11.82 -27.44
C GLU A 78 -0.94 10.34 -27.36
N HIS A 79 -0.67 9.55 -28.41
CA HIS A 79 -0.96 8.12 -28.38
C HIS A 79 -0.14 7.39 -27.31
N ALA A 80 1.14 7.72 -27.17
CA ALA A 80 1.99 7.17 -26.11
C ALA A 80 1.44 7.49 -24.71
N LYS A 81 1.01 8.74 -24.49
CA LYS A 81 0.34 9.17 -23.25
C LYS A 81 -0.91 8.35 -22.98
N GLU A 82 -1.78 8.14 -23.96
CA GLU A 82 -2.99 7.34 -23.78
C GLU A 82 -2.67 5.90 -23.37
N ILE A 83 -1.70 5.25 -24.02
CA ILE A 83 -1.25 3.90 -23.66
C ILE A 83 -0.75 3.90 -22.22
N LYS A 84 0.13 4.84 -21.85
CA LYS A 84 0.72 4.92 -20.51
C LYS A 84 -0.36 5.14 -19.43
N VAL A 85 -1.28 6.08 -19.64
CA VAL A 85 -2.37 6.38 -18.70
C VAL A 85 -3.29 5.17 -18.53
N ARG A 86 -3.60 4.43 -19.61
CA ARG A 86 -4.40 3.21 -19.53
C ARG A 86 -3.68 2.13 -18.73
N GLU A 87 -2.39 1.96 -18.96
CA GLU A 87 -1.57 0.99 -18.25
C GLU A 87 -1.43 1.33 -16.76
N GLU A 88 -1.12 2.58 -16.42
CA GLU A 88 -1.09 3.06 -15.03
C GLU A 88 -2.43 2.81 -14.33
N LYS A 89 -3.55 3.09 -15.00
CA LYS A 89 -4.89 2.83 -14.46
C LYS A 89 -5.17 1.34 -14.31
N ARG A 90 -4.68 0.49 -15.20
CA ARG A 90 -4.80 -0.97 -15.09
C ARG A 90 -4.03 -1.48 -13.88
N LEU A 91 -2.77 -1.08 -13.74
CA LEU A 91 -1.91 -1.45 -12.60
C LEU A 91 -2.47 -0.94 -11.28
N GLU A 92 -3.06 0.24 -11.25
CA GLU A 92 -3.75 0.78 -10.08
C GLU A 92 -4.94 -0.09 -9.68
N ARG A 93 -5.80 -0.45 -10.64
CA ARG A 93 -6.95 -1.33 -10.37
C ARG A 93 -6.53 -2.71 -9.88
N GLU A 94 -5.47 -3.27 -10.46
CA GLU A 94 -4.90 -4.56 -10.00
C GLU A 94 -4.36 -4.45 -8.58
N ARG A 95 -3.74 -3.31 -8.23
CA ARG A 95 -3.30 -3.00 -6.87
C ARG A 95 -4.46 -2.92 -5.89
N GLU A 96 -5.47 -2.12 -6.21
CA GLU A 96 -6.67 -1.95 -5.37
C GLU A 96 -7.41 -3.27 -5.18
N ALA A 97 -7.55 -4.08 -6.24
CA ALA A 97 -8.17 -5.39 -6.18
C ALA A 97 -7.41 -6.34 -5.24
N TYR A 98 -6.07 -6.35 -5.33
CA TYR A 98 -5.24 -7.13 -4.43
C TYR A 98 -5.36 -6.65 -2.98
N TYR A 99 -5.32 -5.32 -2.72
CA TYR A 99 -5.46 -4.77 -1.37
C TYR A 99 -6.81 -5.13 -0.76
N ALA A 100 -7.89 -4.98 -1.52
CA ALA A 100 -9.22 -5.39 -1.08
C ALA A 100 -9.31 -6.90 -0.80
N ALA A 101 -8.64 -7.73 -1.60
CA ALA A 101 -8.58 -9.18 -1.37
C ALA A 101 -7.74 -9.53 -0.11
N ALA A 102 -6.61 -8.85 0.11
CA ALA A 102 -5.78 -9.00 1.30
C ALA A 102 -6.55 -8.64 2.58
N THR A 103 -7.20 -7.48 2.61
CA THR A 103 -8.06 -7.06 3.73
C THR A 103 -9.19 -8.06 3.99
N ARG A 104 -9.81 -8.62 2.95
CA ARG A 104 -10.82 -9.68 3.11
C ARG A 104 -10.22 -10.96 3.68
N ALA A 105 -9.05 -11.40 3.19
CA ALA A 105 -8.38 -12.60 3.68
C ALA A 105 -8.00 -12.46 5.16
N VAL A 106 -7.42 -11.34 5.55
CA VAL A 106 -7.03 -11.04 6.93
C VAL A 106 -8.26 -10.97 7.85
N ASN A 107 -9.29 -10.21 7.47
CA ASN A 107 -10.51 -10.12 8.30
C ASN A 107 -11.29 -11.43 8.37
N GLY A 108 -11.29 -12.23 7.30
CA GLY A 108 -11.87 -13.58 7.30
C GLY A 108 -11.11 -14.53 8.23
N ARG A 109 -9.78 -14.40 8.31
CA ARG A 109 -8.95 -15.22 9.20
C ARG A 109 -9.04 -14.82 10.67
N PHE A 110 -9.24 -13.53 10.91
CA PHE A 110 -9.24 -12.88 12.22
C PHE A 110 -10.56 -12.12 12.43
N PRO A 111 -11.67 -12.80 12.76
CA PRO A 111 -12.93 -12.12 13.02
C PRO A 111 -12.84 -11.22 14.26
N GLY A 112 -13.69 -10.19 14.34
CA GLY A 112 -13.79 -9.33 15.50
C GLY A 112 -14.20 -10.10 16.76
N ILE A 113 -13.84 -9.57 17.93
CA ILE A 113 -14.10 -10.22 19.22
C ILE A 113 -15.40 -9.66 19.80
N PRO A 114 -16.41 -10.51 20.07
CA PRO A 114 -17.64 -10.09 20.73
C PRO A 114 -17.37 -9.46 22.11
N THR A 115 -18.22 -8.53 22.53
CA THR A 115 -18.09 -7.85 23.83
C THR A 115 -18.29 -8.78 25.03
N ASP A 116 -19.00 -9.88 24.83
CA ASP A 116 -19.35 -10.92 25.78
C ASP A 116 -18.46 -12.18 25.66
N ALA A 117 -17.36 -12.10 24.91
CA ALA A 117 -16.44 -13.21 24.75
C ALA A 117 -15.84 -13.64 26.10
N VAL A 118 -15.92 -14.94 26.41
CA VAL A 118 -15.45 -15.54 27.67
C VAL A 118 -14.02 -16.12 27.56
N ASP A 119 -13.50 -16.26 26.35
CA ASP A 119 -12.20 -16.85 26.01
C ASP A 119 -11.12 -15.80 25.70
N LEU A 120 -11.26 -14.59 26.26
CA LEU A 120 -10.34 -13.47 26.02
C LEU A 120 -8.88 -13.79 26.37
N PRO A 121 -8.56 -14.45 27.50
CA PRO A 121 -7.18 -14.81 27.83
C PRO A 121 -6.54 -15.76 26.79
N GLU A 122 -7.26 -16.79 26.35
CA GLU A 122 -6.80 -17.75 25.34
C GLU A 122 -6.57 -17.06 23.99
N ARG A 123 -7.49 -16.18 23.58
CA ARG A 123 -7.35 -15.39 22.36
C ARG A 123 -6.10 -14.51 22.40
N LEU A 124 -5.87 -13.85 23.53
CA LEU A 124 -4.70 -12.99 23.72
C LEU A 124 -3.40 -13.79 23.60
N LEU A 125 -3.33 -14.97 24.23
CA LEU A 125 -2.18 -15.86 24.11
C LEU A 125 -1.89 -16.21 22.64
N VAL A 126 -2.90 -16.66 21.89
CA VAL A 126 -2.75 -17.02 20.47
C VAL A 126 -2.29 -15.83 19.63
N ILE A 127 -2.84 -14.63 19.89
CA ILE A 127 -2.46 -13.41 19.17
C ILE A 127 -1.00 -13.02 19.45
N ILE A 128 -0.56 -13.09 20.71
CA ILE A 128 0.82 -12.76 21.09
C ILE A 128 1.81 -13.77 20.51
N GLU A 129 1.52 -15.07 20.63
CA GLU A 129 2.33 -16.13 20.01
C GLU A 129 2.51 -15.87 18.51
N LEU A 130 1.42 -15.51 17.84
CA LEU A 130 1.45 -15.26 16.41
C LEU A 130 2.25 -14.01 16.05
N HIS A 131 2.09 -12.89 16.76
CA HIS A 131 2.90 -11.68 16.50
C HIS A 131 4.39 -11.95 16.67
N LEU A 132 4.77 -12.60 17.77
CA LEU A 132 6.17 -12.92 18.02
C LEU A 132 6.70 -13.91 16.96
N GLY A 133 5.88 -14.86 16.52
CA GLY A 133 6.24 -15.78 15.43
C GLY A 133 6.45 -15.05 14.10
N LEU A 134 5.54 -14.13 13.75
CA LEU A 134 5.66 -13.28 12.56
C LEU A 134 6.91 -12.40 12.63
N PHE A 135 7.23 -11.88 13.82
CA PHE A 135 8.45 -11.11 14.07
C PHE A 135 9.71 -11.93 13.84
N GLU A 136 9.79 -13.15 14.39
CA GLU A 136 10.93 -14.07 14.18
C GLU A 136 11.09 -14.51 12.71
N CYS A 137 10.00 -14.51 11.94
CA CYS A 137 10.04 -14.74 10.49
C CYS A 137 10.44 -13.50 9.68
N ASN A 138 10.72 -12.36 10.34
CA ASN A 138 10.99 -11.07 9.70
C ASN A 138 9.87 -10.63 8.74
N PHE A 139 8.62 -10.86 9.16
CA PHE A 139 7.43 -10.38 8.46
C PHE A 139 6.90 -9.05 8.99
N LEU A 140 7.40 -8.61 10.15
CA LEU A 140 7.00 -7.35 10.77
C LEU A 140 8.14 -6.34 10.66
N ASP A 141 8.08 -5.48 9.65
CA ASP A 141 9.16 -4.53 9.31
C ASP A 141 9.22 -3.30 10.25
N GLY A 142 8.24 -3.14 11.15
CA GLY A 142 8.10 -1.98 12.05
C GLY A 142 8.70 -2.14 13.45
N TYR A 143 9.31 -3.27 13.77
CA TYR A 143 9.78 -3.58 15.13
C TYR A 143 11.28 -3.86 15.14
N TYR A 144 11.96 -3.36 16.16
CA TYR A 144 13.33 -3.76 16.48
C TYR A 144 13.32 -4.94 17.48
N ALA A 145 14.42 -5.67 17.55
CA ALA A 145 14.57 -6.78 18.50
C ALA A 145 14.31 -6.31 19.94
N GLY A 146 13.37 -6.98 20.63
CA GLY A 146 12.94 -6.65 21.99
C GLY A 146 11.85 -5.60 22.11
N ASP A 147 11.57 -4.80 21.08
CA ASP A 147 10.54 -3.75 21.14
C ASP A 147 9.12 -4.35 21.19
N LEU A 148 8.87 -5.40 20.39
CA LEU A 148 7.56 -6.07 20.36
C LEU A 148 7.22 -6.72 21.71
N THR A 149 8.17 -7.45 22.31
CA THR A 149 8.00 -8.03 23.65
C THR A 149 7.79 -6.95 24.70
N ALA A 150 8.61 -5.90 24.70
CA ALA A 150 8.48 -4.78 25.64
C ALA A 150 7.12 -4.07 25.49
N ARG A 151 6.59 -3.97 24.26
CA ARG A 151 5.27 -3.42 23.99
C ARG A 151 4.16 -4.26 24.62
N PHE A 152 4.21 -5.59 24.46
CA PHE A 152 3.26 -6.47 25.13
C PHE A 152 3.33 -6.33 26.65
N VAL A 153 4.53 -6.30 27.23
CA VAL A 153 4.73 -6.08 28.67
C VAL A 153 4.09 -4.77 29.14
N ARG A 154 4.33 -3.64 28.44
CA ARG A 154 3.69 -2.35 28.77
C ARG A 154 2.17 -2.42 28.73
N ASN A 155 1.62 -3.11 27.74
CA ASN A 155 0.18 -3.26 27.59
C ASN A 155 -0.41 -4.13 28.72
N PHE A 156 0.27 -5.20 29.14
CA PHE A 156 -0.11 -5.97 30.32
C PHE A 156 -0.07 -5.14 31.60
N ASP A 157 0.98 -4.34 31.80
CA ASP A 157 1.10 -3.49 32.99
C ASP A 157 -0.05 -2.47 33.06
N ARG A 158 -0.48 -1.91 31.93
CA ARG A 158 -1.65 -1.00 31.89
C ARG A 158 -2.94 -1.69 32.29
N TRP A 159 -3.16 -2.92 31.81
CA TRP A 159 -4.32 -3.73 32.19
C TRP A 159 -4.29 -4.11 33.67
N GLN A 160 -3.16 -4.60 34.19
CA GLN A 160 -3.00 -4.96 35.61
C GLN A 160 -3.26 -3.77 36.55
N ASN A 161 -2.89 -2.56 36.13
CA ASN A 161 -3.15 -1.33 36.88
C ASN A 161 -4.58 -0.78 36.69
N GLY A 162 -5.48 -1.53 36.06
CA GLY A 162 -6.88 -1.17 35.84
C GLY A 162 -7.10 -0.01 34.87
N ARG A 163 -6.09 0.36 34.08
CA ARG A 163 -6.21 1.46 33.09
C ARG A 163 -6.97 1.03 31.85
N ASP A 164 -6.77 -0.22 31.43
CA ASP A 164 -7.42 -0.82 30.26
C ASP A 164 -8.13 -2.12 30.66
N SER A 165 -9.15 -2.54 29.91
CA SER A 165 -9.81 -3.84 30.09
C SER A 165 -9.09 -4.95 29.31
N LEU A 166 -9.32 -6.21 29.68
CA LEU A 166 -8.78 -7.34 28.93
C LEU A 166 -9.31 -7.33 27.49
N LEU A 167 -10.62 -7.07 27.31
CA LEU A 167 -11.25 -6.92 26.00
C LEU A 167 -10.57 -5.84 25.15
N TYR A 168 -10.19 -4.71 25.74
CA TYR A 168 -9.44 -3.66 25.05
C TYR A 168 -8.07 -4.19 24.60
N LEU A 169 -7.33 -4.83 25.49
CA LEU A 169 -6.02 -5.41 25.18
C LEU A 169 -6.07 -6.40 24.03
N VAL A 170 -7.04 -7.32 24.02
CA VAL A 170 -7.17 -8.31 22.94
C VAL A 170 -7.55 -7.64 21.62
N ASN A 171 -8.50 -6.70 21.64
CA ASN A 171 -8.91 -5.98 20.42
C ASN A 171 -7.77 -5.15 19.83
N THR A 172 -7.03 -4.40 20.66
CA THR A 172 -5.88 -3.62 20.20
C THR A 172 -4.82 -4.53 19.60
N SER A 173 -4.48 -5.63 20.26
CA SER A 173 -3.52 -6.61 19.73
C SER A 173 -4.01 -7.23 18.41
N LEU A 174 -5.31 -7.57 18.32
CA LEU A 174 -5.90 -8.08 17.09
C LEU A 174 -5.90 -7.04 15.95
N SER A 175 -6.16 -5.77 16.24
CA SER A 175 -6.08 -4.71 15.23
C SER A 175 -4.65 -4.52 14.73
N GLU A 176 -3.66 -4.61 15.62
CA GLU A 176 -2.24 -4.51 15.27
C GLU A 176 -1.82 -5.65 14.35
N ILE A 177 -2.16 -6.91 14.67
CA ILE A 177 -1.78 -8.03 13.81
C ILE A 177 -2.38 -7.93 12.42
N LYS A 178 -3.64 -7.49 12.34
CA LYS A 178 -4.34 -7.34 11.06
C LYS A 178 -3.61 -6.33 10.19
N ARG A 179 -3.31 -5.16 10.74
CA ARG A 179 -2.60 -4.10 10.04
C ARG A 179 -1.21 -4.57 9.61
N ASP A 180 -0.45 -5.18 10.50
CA ASP A 180 0.92 -5.58 10.20
C ASP A 180 0.96 -6.71 9.13
N LEU A 181 -0.04 -7.61 9.13
CA LEU A 181 -0.23 -8.61 8.07
C LEU A 181 -0.67 -7.98 6.74
N GLU A 182 -1.59 -7.01 6.74
CA GLU A 182 -2.01 -6.29 5.53
C GLU A 182 -0.83 -5.56 4.89
N ASP A 183 -0.05 -4.82 5.69
CA ASP A 183 1.17 -4.14 5.24
C ASP A 183 2.16 -5.12 4.62
N ARG A 184 2.36 -6.28 5.26
CA ARG A 184 3.26 -7.30 4.73
C ARG A 184 2.74 -7.93 3.43
N LEU A 185 1.45 -8.20 3.33
CA LEU A 185 0.82 -8.72 2.12
C LEU A 185 0.99 -7.74 0.96
N HIS A 186 0.91 -6.43 1.21
CA HIS A 186 1.17 -5.40 0.20
C HIS A 186 2.62 -5.46 -0.29
N TYR A 187 3.58 -5.68 0.61
CA TYR A 187 5.00 -5.79 0.28
C TYR A 187 5.31 -7.02 -0.59
N VAL A 188 4.72 -8.19 -0.28
CA VAL A 188 5.02 -9.45 -0.99
C VAL A 188 4.18 -9.69 -2.25
N ARG A 189 3.26 -8.79 -2.59
CA ARG A 189 2.33 -8.90 -3.73
C ARG A 189 2.99 -9.34 -5.04
N SER A 190 4.19 -8.85 -5.33
CA SER A 190 4.92 -9.19 -6.56
C SER A 190 5.43 -10.62 -6.60
N ARG A 191 5.60 -11.26 -5.43
CA ARG A 191 6.07 -12.65 -5.28
C ARG A 191 4.91 -13.63 -5.24
N THR A 192 3.83 -13.27 -4.53
CA THR A 192 2.65 -14.13 -4.36
C THR A 192 1.39 -13.33 -4.71
N PRO A 193 0.85 -13.49 -5.94
CA PRO A 193 -0.32 -12.72 -6.41
C PRO A 193 -1.64 -13.09 -5.71
N ASP A 194 -1.71 -14.26 -5.05
CA ASP A 194 -2.86 -14.66 -4.24
C ASP A 194 -2.62 -14.28 -2.77
N PRO A 195 -3.33 -13.27 -2.23
CA PRO A 195 -3.12 -12.83 -0.85
C PRO A 195 -3.59 -13.86 0.19
N ALA A 196 -4.53 -14.76 -0.14
CA ALA A 196 -4.99 -15.78 0.79
C ALA A 196 -3.92 -16.86 0.99
N LEU A 197 -3.29 -17.30 -0.10
CA LEU A 197 -2.16 -18.21 -0.07
C LEU A 197 -0.97 -17.58 0.67
N ALA A 198 -0.61 -16.34 0.33
CA ALA A 198 0.47 -15.62 0.99
C ALA A 198 0.23 -15.48 2.51
N LEU A 199 -1.00 -15.17 2.92
CA LEU A 199 -1.38 -15.11 4.32
C LEU A 199 -1.22 -16.47 4.99
N GLN A 200 -1.68 -17.56 4.36
CA GLN A 200 -1.54 -18.90 4.89
C GLN A 200 -0.07 -19.27 5.13
N GLU A 201 0.80 -19.06 4.13
CA GLU A 201 2.23 -19.31 4.23
C GLU A 201 2.88 -18.54 5.39
N MET A 202 2.52 -17.26 5.56
CA MET A 202 3.03 -16.45 6.67
C MET A 202 2.61 -17.01 8.04
N LEU A 203 1.34 -17.43 8.16
CA LEU A 203 0.81 -17.98 9.40
C LEU A 203 1.42 -19.34 9.73
N GLU A 204 1.66 -20.19 8.73
CA GLU A 204 2.33 -21.48 8.91
C GLU A 204 3.79 -21.29 9.33
N ALA A 205 4.52 -20.39 8.67
CA ALA A 205 5.88 -20.04 9.05
C ALA A 205 5.95 -19.50 10.49
N ALA A 206 5.05 -18.59 10.87
CA ALA A 206 4.99 -18.07 12.24
C ALA A 206 4.63 -19.16 13.27
N ARG A 207 3.73 -20.09 12.93
CA ARG A 207 3.39 -21.24 13.79
C ARG A 207 4.60 -22.15 14.02
N ALA A 208 5.42 -22.36 13.00
CA ALA A 208 6.65 -23.15 13.14
C ALA A 208 7.68 -22.51 14.10
N LYS A 209 7.52 -21.21 14.42
CA LYS A 209 8.35 -20.49 15.40
C LYS A 209 7.83 -20.54 16.83
N ARG A 210 6.67 -21.16 17.09
CA ARG A 210 5.98 -21.13 18.39
C ARG A 210 6.87 -21.51 19.58
N ASP A 211 7.57 -22.63 19.50
CA ASP A 211 8.39 -23.11 20.62
C ASP A 211 9.60 -22.18 20.85
N GLN A 212 10.19 -21.69 19.76
CA GLN A 212 11.28 -20.73 19.80
C GLN A 212 10.85 -19.40 20.46
N VAL A 213 9.68 -18.85 20.10
CA VAL A 213 9.20 -17.59 20.69
C VAL A 213 8.83 -17.75 22.15
N ARG A 214 8.26 -18.90 22.54
CA ARG A 214 7.99 -19.23 23.95
C ARG A 214 9.27 -19.25 24.77
N ALA A 215 10.28 -19.97 24.30
CA ALA A 215 11.58 -20.06 24.97
C ALA A 215 12.29 -18.70 25.11
N LYS A 216 12.19 -17.83 24.09
CA LYS A 216 12.80 -16.48 24.13
C LYS A 216 12.06 -15.50 25.05
N ASN A 217 10.78 -15.73 25.34
CA ASN A 217 9.92 -14.78 26.04
C ASN A 217 9.26 -15.39 27.29
N LEU A 218 9.95 -16.29 27.99
CA LEU A 218 9.43 -17.04 29.13
C LEU A 218 8.69 -16.15 30.15
N ALA A 219 9.31 -15.06 30.61
CA ALA A 219 8.70 -14.16 31.60
C ALA A 219 7.36 -13.54 31.14
N LEU A 220 7.19 -13.28 29.83
CA LEU A 220 5.93 -12.79 29.28
C LEU A 220 4.88 -13.90 29.25
N PHE A 221 5.26 -15.10 28.80
CA PHE A 221 4.36 -16.25 28.74
C PHE A 221 3.94 -16.74 30.13
N ASP A 222 4.84 -16.76 31.10
CA ASP A 222 4.54 -17.07 32.51
C ASP A 222 3.48 -16.11 33.07
N ARG A 223 3.59 -14.81 32.75
CA ARG A 223 2.57 -13.82 33.13
C ARG A 223 1.21 -14.15 32.50
N ILE A 224 1.16 -14.48 31.21
CA ILE A 224 -0.10 -14.82 30.52
C ILE A 224 -0.72 -16.10 31.06
N GLU A 225 0.10 -17.12 31.32
CA GLU A 225 -0.35 -18.41 31.85
C GLU A 225 -0.87 -18.28 33.29
N HIS A 226 -0.26 -17.41 34.11
CA HIS A 226 -0.80 -17.07 35.42
C HIS A 226 -2.19 -16.42 35.34
N LEU A 227 -2.42 -15.56 34.35
CA LEU A 227 -3.74 -14.97 34.11
C LEU A 227 -4.78 -16.00 33.67
N LEU A 228 -4.41 -16.88 32.75
CA LEU A 228 -5.24 -18.00 32.33
C LEU A 228 -5.63 -18.89 33.52
N ALA A 229 -4.71 -19.11 34.46
CA ALA A 229 -4.97 -19.89 35.66
C ALA A 229 -5.94 -19.18 36.62
N ILE A 230 -5.82 -17.86 36.79
CA ILE A 230 -6.73 -17.06 37.64
C ILE A 230 -8.15 -17.06 37.08
N GLU A 231 -8.32 -16.83 35.77
CA GLU A 231 -9.65 -16.80 35.14
C GLU A 231 -10.34 -18.17 35.12
N LYS A 232 -9.57 -19.27 35.12
CA LYS A 232 -10.09 -20.65 35.17
C LYS A 232 -10.34 -21.18 36.56
N ALA A 233 -9.79 -20.56 37.60
CA ALA A 233 -10.06 -20.96 38.96
C ALA A 233 -11.49 -20.53 39.32
N ASP A 234 -12.41 -21.50 39.45
CA ASP A 234 -13.84 -21.32 39.78
C ASP A 234 -14.13 -20.55 41.10
N ASN A 235 -13.10 -20.09 41.81
CA ASN A 235 -13.16 -19.65 43.20
C ASN A 235 -12.68 -18.20 43.43
N VAL A 236 -12.44 -17.42 42.38
CA VAL A 236 -12.07 -16.01 42.57
C VAL A 236 -13.36 -15.18 42.63
N GLU A 237 -13.69 -14.69 43.82
CA GLU A 237 -14.73 -13.68 44.02
C GLU A 237 -14.44 -12.50 43.08
N ARG A 238 -15.22 -12.40 42.00
CA ARG A 238 -15.04 -11.36 40.99
C ARG A 238 -15.41 -10.04 41.65
N LEU A 239 -14.41 -9.30 42.12
CA LEU A 239 -14.63 -7.93 42.61
C LEU A 239 -15.38 -7.17 41.51
N PRO A 240 -16.55 -6.58 41.82
CA PRO A 240 -17.36 -5.92 40.82
C PRO A 240 -16.50 -4.84 40.14
N MET A 241 -16.50 -4.82 38.81
CA MET A 241 -15.87 -3.74 38.05
C MET A 241 -16.33 -2.43 38.65
N ARG A 242 -15.38 -1.65 39.17
CA ARG A 242 -15.65 -0.36 39.78
C ARG A 242 -16.35 0.50 38.74
N ASN A 243 -17.67 0.69 38.91
CA ASN A 243 -18.47 1.56 38.06
C ASN A 243 -17.73 2.89 37.89
N LYS A 244 -17.64 3.36 36.64
CA LYS A 244 -17.12 4.69 36.30
C LYS A 244 -17.71 5.70 37.29
N PRO A 245 -16.91 6.60 37.89
CA PRO A 245 -17.48 7.70 38.65
C PRO A 245 -18.43 8.44 37.73
N GLY A 246 -19.71 8.47 38.11
CA GLY A 246 -20.73 9.22 37.39
C GLY A 246 -20.24 10.64 37.14
N GLY A 247 -20.36 11.08 35.90
CA GLY A 247 -20.14 12.47 35.56
C GLY A 247 -21.00 13.34 36.47
N ARG A 248 -20.35 14.21 37.24
CA ARG A 248 -20.95 15.49 37.64
C ARG A 248 -21.00 16.29 36.33
N GLY A 249 -22.13 16.70 35.77
CA GLY A 249 -23.33 17.22 36.41
C GLY A 249 -23.34 18.71 36.11
N ALA A 250 -24.26 19.12 35.22
CA ALA A 250 -24.64 20.48 34.82
C ALA A 250 -23.57 21.39 34.20
#